data_AF-A0A7S1Y7V8-F1
#
_entry.id   AF-A0A7S1Y7V8-F1
#
_cell.length_a   1.000
_cell.length_b   1.000
_cell.length_c   1.000
_cell.angle_alpha   90.00
_cell.angle_beta   90.00
_cell.angle_gamma   90.00
#
_symmetry.space_group_name_H-M   'P 1'
#
loop_
_entity.id
_entity.type
_entity.pdbx_description
1 polymer ?
#
loop_
_entity_poly.entity_id
_entity_poly.type
_entity_poly.pdbx_seq_one_letter_code
_entity_poly.pdbx_strand_id
1 'polypeptide(L)'
;ANLPDGKVLLWSAYSKILSSRAGDPGGQTYVGFFDPSSGTAEIELVTETNHDMFCPGTSVLANGVIMITGGTNLKKVSFFDPATGSWTAGTELNVARGYHSNTVLGDGSVLALGGSWSPKKSGTPVGTLGGKDGEVWTPSSGSWKTMTGIPAEPLITQDRDGIYRADNHYWL
;
A
#
# COMPACT_ATOMS: atom_id res chain seq x y z
N ALA A 1 11.51 0.46 3.97
CA ALA A 1 12.08 1.45 3.04
C ALA A 1 13.33 2.07 3.66
N ASN A 2 14.38 2.30 2.88
CA ASN A 2 15.57 3.01 3.37
C ASN A 2 15.23 4.49 3.51
N LEU A 3 15.63 5.10 4.63
CA LEU A 3 15.42 6.51 4.91
C LEU A 3 16.71 7.32 4.64
N PRO A 4 16.61 8.62 4.34
CA PRO A 4 17.78 9.46 4.07
C PRO A 4 18.79 9.55 5.23
N ASP A 5 18.36 9.31 6.46
CA ASP A 5 19.21 9.29 7.66
C ASP A 5 19.92 7.94 7.89
N GLY A 6 19.75 6.97 6.98
CA GLY A 6 20.34 5.64 7.08
C GLY A 6 19.51 4.64 7.89
N LYS A 7 18.39 5.07 8.49
CA LYS A 7 17.45 4.15 9.16
C LYS A 7 16.61 3.40 8.14
N VAL A 8 15.96 2.34 8.62
CA VAL A 8 15.03 1.52 7.86
C VAL A 8 13.64 1.64 8.46
N LEU A 9 12.70 2.14 7.66
CA LEU A 9 11.27 2.08 7.95
C LEU A 9 10.74 0.68 7.68
N LEU A 10 10.09 0.08 8.67
CA LEU A 10 9.35 -1.19 8.58
C LEU A 10 7.97 -1.03 9.21
N TRP A 11 7.04 -1.93 8.91
CA TRP A 11 5.73 -1.93 9.54
C TRP A 11 5.11 -3.33 9.52
N SER A 12 4.06 -3.52 10.32
CA SER A 12 3.23 -4.74 10.29
C SER A 12 1.80 -4.43 9.83
N ALA A 13 0.90 -4.18 10.77
CA ALA A 13 -0.54 -4.01 10.60
C ALA A 13 -1.12 -3.29 11.83
N TYR A 14 -2.42 -3.39 12.08
CA TYR A 14 -3.04 -2.92 13.33
C TYR A 14 -2.44 -3.52 14.62
N SER A 15 -1.73 -4.63 14.51
CA SER A 15 -1.05 -5.34 15.59
C SER A 15 0.39 -5.67 15.20
N LYS A 16 1.28 -5.79 16.20
CA LYS A 16 2.67 -6.20 16.02
C LYS A 16 2.82 -7.64 15.50
N ILE A 17 1.80 -8.49 15.71
CA ILE A 17 1.89 -9.94 15.42
C ILE A 17 0.73 -10.48 14.56
N LEU A 18 -0.37 -9.74 14.46
CA LEU A 18 -1.55 -10.14 13.71
C LEU A 18 -1.83 -9.14 12.59
N SER A 19 -2.22 -9.63 11.43
CA SER A 19 -2.64 -8.83 10.29
C SER A 19 -4.16 -8.72 10.14
N SER A 20 -4.89 -9.65 10.73
CA SER A 20 -6.35 -9.63 10.71
C SER A 20 -6.99 -10.48 11.80
N ARG A 21 -7.99 -9.93 12.51
CA ARG A 21 -8.90 -10.71 13.37
C ARG A 21 -10.30 -10.09 13.44
N ALA A 22 -11.28 -10.84 13.94
CA ALA A 22 -12.57 -10.28 14.31
C ALA A 22 -12.40 -9.24 15.43
N GLY A 23 -13.02 -8.06 15.29
CA GLY A 23 -12.85 -6.95 16.24
C GLY A 23 -11.53 -6.18 16.09
N ASP A 24 -10.87 -6.30 14.94
CA ASP A 24 -9.78 -5.40 14.57
C ASP A 24 -10.29 -3.96 14.40
N PRO A 25 -9.71 -2.96 15.09
CA PRO A 25 -10.11 -1.57 14.94
C PRO A 25 -9.89 -1.02 13.52
N GLY A 26 -8.98 -1.61 12.74
CA GLY A 26 -8.54 -1.10 11.45
C GLY A 26 -7.90 0.29 11.57
N GLY A 27 -7.47 0.86 10.44
CA GLY A 27 -7.09 2.27 10.39
C GLY A 27 -5.82 2.65 11.17
N GLN A 28 -5.07 1.68 11.67
CA GLN A 28 -3.85 1.92 12.43
C GLN A 28 -2.77 0.95 12.01
N THR A 29 -1.51 1.38 12.10
CA THR A 29 -0.36 0.56 11.72
C THR A 29 0.75 0.69 12.75
N TYR A 30 1.28 -0.43 13.24
CA TYR A 30 2.55 -0.44 13.94
C TYR A 30 3.71 -0.24 12.96
N VAL A 31 4.51 0.77 13.21
CA VAL A 31 5.66 1.18 12.41
C VAL A 31 6.92 1.07 13.27
N GLY A 32 8.01 0.65 12.64
CA GLY A 32 9.33 0.58 13.26
C GLY A 32 10.38 1.36 12.47
N PHE A 33 11.28 2.00 13.20
CA PHE A 33 12.46 2.67 12.67
C PHE A 33 13.70 1.96 13.20
N PHE A 34 14.25 1.08 12.38
CA PHE A 34 15.48 0.37 12.69
C PHE A 34 16.69 1.24 12.34
N ASP A 35 17.59 1.43 13.31
CA ASP A 35 18.89 2.07 13.11
C ASP A 35 19.97 0.98 12.98
N PRO A 36 20.51 0.74 11.77
CA PRO A 36 21.54 -0.26 11.56
C PRO A 36 22.85 0.04 12.30
N SER A 37 23.13 1.30 12.63
CA SER A 37 24.38 1.70 13.29
C SER A 37 24.41 1.29 14.76
N SER A 38 23.25 1.35 15.43
CA SER A 38 23.09 0.94 16.84
C SER A 38 22.49 -0.46 17.00
N GLY A 39 21.88 -1.01 15.94
CA GLY A 39 21.20 -2.30 15.97
C GLY A 39 19.87 -2.26 16.75
N THR A 40 19.32 -1.08 16.99
CA THR A 40 18.07 -0.89 17.75
C THR A 40 16.92 -0.44 16.86
N ALA A 41 15.68 -0.67 17.31
CA ALA A 41 14.49 -0.21 16.61
C ALA A 41 13.54 0.49 17.58
N GLU A 42 13.03 1.64 17.16
CA GLU A 42 11.94 2.35 17.83
C GLU A 42 10.62 1.96 17.16
N ILE A 43 9.60 1.63 17.95
CA ILE A 43 8.30 1.19 17.45
C ILE A 43 7.21 2.15 17.90
N GLU A 44 6.40 2.63 16.97
CA GLU A 44 5.26 3.49 17.22
C GLU A 44 3.98 2.97 16.57
N LEU A 45 2.83 3.56 16.94
CA LEU A 45 1.53 3.27 16.37
C LEU A 45 1.05 4.49 15.59
N VAL A 46 0.95 4.35 14.27
CA VAL A 46 0.45 5.38 13.35
C VAL A 46 -1.07 5.24 13.24
N THR A 47 -1.79 6.33 13.47
CA THR A 47 -3.27 6.37 13.44
C THR A 47 -3.81 7.55 12.63
N GLU A 48 -3.00 8.59 12.42
CA GLU A 48 -3.35 9.86 11.80
C GLU A 48 -3.79 9.74 10.34
N THR A 49 -3.40 8.67 9.64
CA THR A 49 -3.83 8.42 8.26
C THR A 49 -5.07 7.53 8.16
N ASN A 50 -5.55 7.00 9.29
CA ASN A 50 -6.64 6.03 9.35
C ASN A 50 -6.43 4.86 8.35
N HIS A 51 -5.21 4.29 8.35
CA HIS A 51 -4.75 3.29 7.40
C HIS A 51 -3.98 2.16 8.10
N ASP A 52 -4.53 0.94 8.06
CA ASP A 52 -3.79 -0.32 8.27
C ASP A 52 -3.12 -0.71 6.95
N MET A 53 -1.79 -0.55 6.93
CA MET A 53 -0.93 -0.66 5.77
C MET A 53 -0.39 -2.09 5.55
N PHE A 54 -1.04 -3.13 6.07
CA PHE A 54 -0.69 -4.51 5.75
C PHE A 54 -1.13 -4.88 4.31
N CYS A 55 -0.29 -5.61 3.57
CA CYS A 55 -0.49 -5.97 2.15
C CYS A 55 -0.60 -4.80 1.14
N PRO A 56 0.15 -3.69 1.27
CA PRO A 56 -0.04 -2.53 0.41
C PRO A 56 0.79 -2.65 -0.89
N GLY A 57 0.57 -1.70 -1.81
CA GLY A 57 1.58 -1.28 -2.78
C GLY A 57 2.45 -0.17 -2.19
N THR A 58 3.74 -0.14 -2.54
CA THR A 58 4.71 0.82 -1.98
C THR A 58 5.60 1.43 -3.06
N SER A 59 5.93 2.72 -2.92
CA SER A 59 6.86 3.42 -3.81
C SER A 59 7.60 4.52 -3.05
N VAL A 60 8.83 4.81 -3.47
CA VAL A 60 9.57 5.99 -3.04
C VAL A 60 9.49 7.02 -4.16
N LEU A 61 8.81 8.13 -3.91
CA LEU A 61 8.64 9.21 -4.88
C LEU A 61 9.98 9.93 -5.14
N ALA A 62 10.04 10.70 -6.24
CA ALA A 62 11.25 11.42 -6.63
C ALA A 62 11.79 12.39 -5.57
N ASN A 63 10.91 12.89 -4.69
CA ASN A 63 11.28 13.76 -3.56
C ASN A 63 11.62 12.99 -2.27
N GLY A 64 11.71 11.66 -2.31
CA GLY A 64 12.02 10.81 -1.16
C GLY A 64 10.83 10.46 -0.25
N VAL A 65 9.65 11.05 -0.50
CA VAL A 65 8.41 10.69 0.22
C VAL A 65 8.03 9.25 -0.13
N ILE A 66 7.66 8.47 0.88
CA ILE A 66 7.23 7.08 0.71
C ILE A 66 5.71 7.08 0.57
N MET A 67 5.20 6.57 -0.55
CA MET A 67 3.78 6.36 -0.81
C MET A 67 3.41 4.91 -0.48
N ILE A 68 2.36 4.73 0.32
CA ILE A 68 1.78 3.44 0.68
C ILE A 68 0.31 3.46 0.28
N THR A 69 -0.13 2.47 -0.48
CA THR A 69 -1.49 2.43 -1.05
C THR A 69 -2.15 1.09 -0.76
N GLY A 70 -3.44 1.09 -0.44
CA GLY A 70 -4.26 -0.10 -0.29
C GLY A 70 -3.79 -1.05 0.82
N GLY A 71 -4.13 -2.32 0.70
CA GLY A 71 -3.86 -3.32 1.73
C GLY A 71 -5.10 -3.59 2.59
N THR A 72 -4.96 -3.68 3.91
CA THR A 72 -6.11 -3.95 4.80
C THR A 72 -7.21 -2.90 4.60
N ASN A 73 -6.84 -1.61 4.54
CA ASN A 73 -7.75 -0.56 4.09
C ASN A 73 -7.59 -0.33 2.57
N LEU A 74 -8.29 -1.14 1.77
CA LEU A 74 -8.07 -1.33 0.33
C LEU A 74 -8.01 -0.07 -0.55
N LYS A 75 -8.54 1.07 -0.11
CA LYS A 75 -8.53 2.33 -0.89
C LYS A 75 -7.62 3.42 -0.30
N LYS A 76 -7.16 3.25 0.93
CA LYS A 76 -6.42 4.30 1.63
C LYS A 76 -5.05 4.50 1.01
N VAL A 77 -4.57 5.72 1.11
CA VAL A 77 -3.25 6.14 0.66
C VAL A 77 -2.63 6.94 1.79
N SER A 78 -1.41 6.56 2.17
CA SER A 78 -0.61 7.25 3.17
C SER A 78 0.72 7.66 2.56
N PHE A 79 1.19 8.84 2.94
CA PHE A 79 2.52 9.33 2.64
C PHE A 79 3.30 9.43 3.93
N PHE A 80 4.53 8.92 3.94
CA PHE A 80 5.51 9.22 4.98
C PHE A 80 6.59 10.12 4.38
N ASP A 81 6.77 11.31 4.97
CA ASP A 81 7.84 12.23 4.61
C ASP A 81 9.01 12.05 5.60
N PRO A 82 10.13 11.45 5.16
CA PRO A 82 11.28 11.25 6.03
C PRO A 82 11.94 12.55 6.49
N ALA A 83 11.77 13.67 5.77
CA ALA A 83 12.37 14.95 6.13
C ALA A 83 11.71 15.57 7.37
N THR A 84 10.42 15.29 7.57
CA THR A 84 9.63 15.83 8.68
C THR A 84 9.19 14.75 9.68
N GLY A 85 9.40 13.47 9.37
CA GLY A 85 8.94 12.35 10.18
C GLY A 85 7.41 12.25 10.26
N SER A 86 6.70 12.85 9.31
CA SER A 86 5.24 13.01 9.38
C SER A 86 4.51 12.07 8.42
N TRP A 87 3.36 11.55 8.87
CA TRP A 87 2.43 10.81 8.04
C TRP A 87 1.27 11.70 7.60
N THR A 88 0.88 11.60 6.32
CA THR A 88 -0.28 12.33 5.78
C THR A 88 -1.17 11.42 4.93
N ALA A 89 -2.47 11.63 5.01
CA ALA A 89 -3.44 10.91 4.18
C ALA A 89 -3.51 11.52 2.78
N GLY A 90 -3.49 10.67 1.76
CA GLY A 90 -3.63 11.05 0.35
C GLY A 90 -5.05 10.90 -0.18
N THR A 91 -5.24 11.27 -1.46
CA THR A 91 -6.46 10.91 -2.20
C THR A 91 -6.54 9.38 -2.33
N GLU A 92 -7.71 8.83 -2.01
CA GLU A 92 -7.97 7.39 -2.09
C GLU A 92 -7.86 6.85 -3.52
N LEU A 93 -7.48 5.58 -3.64
CA LEU A 93 -7.52 4.84 -4.90
C LEU A 93 -8.96 4.80 -5.44
N ASN A 94 -9.10 4.87 -6.76
CA ASN A 94 -10.39 4.63 -7.41
C ASN A 94 -10.78 3.15 -7.30
N VAL A 95 -9.81 2.25 -7.46
CA VAL A 95 -9.99 0.80 -7.34
C VAL A 95 -9.43 0.32 -6.01
N ALA A 96 -10.25 -0.41 -5.26
CA ALA A 96 -9.83 -1.04 -4.00
C ALA A 96 -8.83 -2.16 -4.28
N ARG A 97 -7.64 -2.13 -3.69
CA ARG A 97 -6.55 -3.09 -3.95
C ARG A 97 -5.82 -3.52 -2.68
N GLY A 98 -5.29 -4.73 -2.71
CA GLY A 98 -4.24 -5.18 -1.81
C GLY A 98 -3.42 -6.28 -2.50
N TYR A 99 -2.16 -6.43 -2.10
CA TYR A 99 -1.14 -7.20 -2.84
C TYR A 99 -0.90 -6.75 -4.29
N HIS A 100 -1.36 -5.56 -4.67
CA HIS A 100 -0.96 -4.96 -5.95
C HIS A 100 0.48 -4.48 -5.92
N SER A 101 0.98 -4.09 -7.10
CA SER A 101 2.29 -3.45 -7.23
C SER A 101 2.14 -1.99 -7.62
N ASN A 102 3.06 -1.16 -7.11
CA ASN A 102 3.21 0.23 -7.54
C ASN A 102 4.58 0.41 -8.22
N THR A 103 4.61 1.23 -9.28
CA THR A 103 5.86 1.70 -9.90
C THR A 103 5.81 3.20 -10.17
N VAL A 104 6.89 3.89 -9.83
CA VAL A 104 7.10 5.29 -10.19
C VAL A 104 7.49 5.38 -11.67
N LEU A 105 6.77 6.19 -12.44
CA LEU A 105 7.03 6.41 -13.86
C LEU A 105 8.08 7.52 -14.05
N GLY A 106 8.62 7.63 -15.27
CA GLY A 106 9.69 8.59 -15.59
C GLY A 106 9.30 10.07 -15.44
N ASP A 107 8.01 10.39 -15.38
CA ASP A 107 7.47 11.73 -15.13
C ASP A 107 7.14 11.99 -13.64
N GLY A 108 7.43 11.03 -12.76
CA GLY A 108 7.14 11.10 -11.32
C GLY A 108 5.71 10.71 -10.93
N SER A 109 4.85 10.34 -11.88
CA SER A 109 3.57 9.70 -11.57
C SER A 109 3.75 8.28 -11.03
N VAL A 110 2.70 7.71 -10.43
CA VAL A 110 2.74 6.33 -9.88
C VAL A 110 1.65 5.49 -10.52
N LEU A 111 2.03 4.37 -11.14
CA LEU A 111 1.10 3.35 -11.62
C LEU A 111 0.86 2.33 -10.50
N ALA A 112 -0.42 2.03 -10.23
CA ALA A 112 -0.85 0.88 -9.43
C ALA A 112 -1.57 -0.13 -10.33
N LEU A 113 -1.24 -1.42 -10.24
CA LEU A 113 -1.84 -2.47 -11.08
C LEU A 113 -2.05 -3.79 -10.32
N GLY A 114 -3.19 -4.45 -10.55
CA GLY A 114 -3.52 -5.73 -9.92
C GLY A 114 -4.06 -5.59 -8.49
N GLY A 115 -4.06 -6.70 -7.76
CA GLY A 115 -4.33 -6.77 -6.32
C GLY A 115 -5.76 -7.09 -5.93
N SER A 116 -6.20 -8.33 -6.16
CA SER A 116 -7.49 -8.86 -5.67
C SER A 116 -7.44 -9.39 -4.24
N TRP A 117 -6.28 -9.38 -3.58
CA TRP A 117 -6.21 -9.69 -2.16
C TRP A 117 -7.02 -8.68 -1.33
N SER A 118 -7.73 -9.20 -0.33
CA SER A 118 -8.38 -8.41 0.71
C SER A 118 -8.47 -9.22 2.00
N PRO A 119 -8.53 -8.56 3.17
CA PRO A 119 -8.59 -9.26 4.44
C PRO A 119 -9.92 -10.03 4.55
N LYS A 120 -9.85 -11.31 4.90
CA LYS A 120 -11.04 -12.15 5.17
C LYS A 120 -11.58 -11.87 6.58
N LYS A 121 -12.09 -10.66 6.82
CA LYS A 121 -12.69 -10.21 8.09
C LYS A 121 -14.21 -10.07 7.97
N SER A 122 -14.93 -10.40 9.04
CA SER A 122 -16.35 -10.07 9.15
C SER A 122 -16.54 -8.54 9.11
N GLY A 123 -17.41 -8.06 8.22
CA GLY A 123 -17.74 -6.64 8.09
C GLY A 123 -16.75 -5.78 7.29
N THR A 124 -15.61 -6.32 6.84
CA THR A 124 -14.78 -5.62 5.84
C THR A 124 -15.33 -5.89 4.44
N PRO A 125 -15.56 -4.87 3.60
CA PRO A 125 -15.92 -5.09 2.21
C PRO A 125 -14.85 -5.98 1.57
N VAL A 126 -15.24 -7.17 1.12
CA VAL A 126 -14.37 -7.98 0.27
C VAL A 126 -14.10 -7.12 -0.96
N GLY A 127 -12.82 -6.88 -1.26
CA GLY A 127 -12.46 -6.18 -2.48
C GLY A 127 -13.06 -6.92 -3.67
N THR A 128 -13.55 -6.20 -4.68
CA THR A 128 -14.05 -6.84 -5.90
C THR A 128 -12.97 -7.78 -6.44
N LEU A 129 -13.30 -9.06 -6.65
CA LEU A 129 -12.36 -10.00 -7.26
C LEU A 129 -12.21 -9.67 -8.75
N GLY A 130 -10.98 -9.51 -9.23
CA GLY A 130 -10.69 -9.10 -10.60
C GLY A 130 -11.01 -7.63 -10.89
N GLY A 131 -10.91 -7.25 -12.17
CA GLY A 131 -11.15 -5.88 -12.63
C GLY A 131 -10.17 -4.85 -12.04
N LYS A 132 -8.96 -5.29 -11.70
CA LYS A 132 -7.92 -4.46 -11.06
C LYS A 132 -7.05 -3.74 -12.08
N ASP A 133 -7.66 -3.20 -13.13
CA ASP A 133 -6.99 -2.45 -14.20
C ASP A 133 -6.14 -1.32 -13.64
N GLY A 134 -5.15 -0.85 -14.38
CA GLY A 134 -4.21 0.15 -13.90
C GLY A 134 -4.90 1.45 -13.49
N GLU A 135 -4.37 2.12 -12.47
CA GLU A 135 -4.67 3.52 -12.19
C GLU A 135 -3.39 4.29 -11.91
N VAL A 136 -3.38 5.57 -12.30
CA VAL A 136 -2.20 6.42 -12.21
C VAL A 136 -2.48 7.59 -11.28
N TRP A 137 -1.60 7.79 -10.31
CA TRP A 137 -1.54 8.98 -9.47
C TRP A 137 -0.63 10.02 -10.10
N THR A 138 -1.11 11.26 -10.19
CA THR A 138 -0.32 12.37 -10.74
C THR A 138 0.08 13.37 -9.65
N PRO A 139 1.37 13.74 -9.51
CA PRO A 139 1.84 14.62 -8.44
C PRO A 139 1.27 16.03 -8.54
N SER A 140 1.01 16.53 -9.75
CA SER A 140 0.48 17.89 -9.96
C SER A 140 -0.93 18.09 -9.41
N SER A 141 -1.73 17.02 -9.35
CA SER A 141 -3.11 17.06 -8.82
C SER A 141 -3.27 16.32 -7.50
N GLY A 142 -2.31 15.47 -7.13
CA GLY A 142 -2.40 14.59 -5.98
C GLY A 142 -3.49 13.51 -6.11
N SER A 143 -4.02 13.26 -7.31
CA SER A 143 -5.22 12.44 -7.54
C SER A 143 -4.95 11.21 -8.41
N TRP A 144 -5.80 10.20 -8.26
CA TRP A 144 -5.78 8.97 -9.07
C TRP A 144 -6.72 9.04 -10.28
N LYS A 145 -6.33 8.43 -11.39
CA LYS A 145 -7.15 8.21 -12.57
C LYS A 145 -7.07 6.75 -13.03
N THR A 146 -8.21 6.08 -13.17
CA THR A 146 -8.28 4.74 -13.77
C THR A 146 -7.90 4.77 -15.25
N MET A 147 -7.12 3.77 -15.66
CA MET A 147 -6.57 3.63 -17.00
C MET A 147 -7.11 2.35 -17.64
N THR A 148 -8.22 2.45 -18.37
CA THR A 148 -8.84 1.32 -19.08
C THR A 148 -7.95 0.71 -20.18
N GLY A 149 -6.93 1.46 -20.62
CA GLY A 149 -5.90 0.96 -21.55
C GLY A 149 -4.83 0.08 -20.90
N ILE A 150 -4.88 -0.13 -19.58
CA ILE A 150 -3.95 -0.97 -18.82
C ILE A 150 -4.76 -2.07 -18.10
N PRO A 151 -5.34 -3.03 -18.83
CA PRO A 151 -6.14 -4.09 -18.19
C PRO A 151 -5.26 -5.01 -17.35
N ALA A 152 -5.78 -5.48 -16.21
CA ALA A 152 -5.06 -6.44 -15.38
C ALA A 152 -5.15 -7.89 -15.91
N GLU A 153 -6.23 -8.23 -16.61
CA GLU A 153 -6.51 -9.61 -17.03
C GLU A 153 -5.42 -10.28 -17.89
N PRO A 154 -4.77 -9.61 -18.88
CA PRO A 154 -3.77 -10.28 -19.71
C PRO A 154 -2.53 -10.76 -18.96
N LEU A 155 -2.33 -10.30 -17.73
CA LEU A 155 -1.14 -10.57 -16.91
C LEU A 155 -1.42 -11.55 -15.76
N ILE A 156 -2.64 -12.08 -15.65
CA ILE A 156 -3.00 -12.96 -14.54
C ILE A 156 -2.31 -14.32 -14.64
N THR A 157 -1.99 -14.90 -13.48
CA THR A 157 -1.41 -16.24 -13.36
C THR A 157 -2.48 -17.32 -13.18
N GLN A 158 -2.15 -18.57 -13.48
CA GLN A 158 -3.03 -19.69 -13.14
C GLN A 158 -2.79 -20.12 -11.69
N ASP A 159 -3.55 -19.55 -10.76
CA ASP A 159 -3.49 -19.90 -9.33
C ASP A 159 -4.68 -20.78 -8.91
N ARG A 160 -4.44 -21.74 -8.01
CA ARG A 160 -5.48 -22.64 -7.46
C ARG A 160 -6.59 -21.87 -6.73
N ASP A 161 -6.25 -20.75 -6.09
CA ASP A 161 -7.22 -19.91 -5.39
C ASP A 161 -7.83 -18.84 -6.33
N GLY A 162 -7.60 -18.99 -7.65
CA GLY A 162 -8.19 -18.18 -8.70
C GLY A 162 -7.75 -16.73 -8.66
N ILE A 163 -8.64 -15.85 -9.12
CA ILE A 163 -8.35 -14.42 -9.29
C ILE A 163 -7.91 -13.72 -7.98
N TYR A 164 -8.29 -14.25 -6.82
CA TYR A 164 -7.82 -13.74 -5.51
C TYR A 164 -6.29 -13.73 -5.38
N ARG A 165 -5.61 -14.64 -6.08
CA ARG A 165 -4.14 -14.70 -6.17
C ARG A 165 -3.59 -14.34 -7.53
N ALA A 166 -4.38 -14.53 -8.59
CA ALA A 166 -3.88 -14.50 -9.95
C ALA A 166 -3.33 -13.15 -10.40
N ASP A 167 -3.82 -12.04 -9.86
CA ASP A 167 -3.46 -10.67 -10.25
C ASP A 167 -2.61 -9.94 -9.19
N ASN A 168 -2.00 -10.68 -8.27
CA ASN A 168 -1.18 -10.12 -7.18
C ASN A 168 0.30 -10.03 -7.58
N HIS A 169 1.01 -9.07 -6.98
CA HIS A 169 2.47 -8.95 -7.03
C HIS A 169 3.07 -8.92 -8.44
N TYR A 170 2.47 -8.15 -9.34
CA TYR A 170 3.04 -7.92 -10.68
C TYR A 170 4.45 -7.34 -10.60
N TRP A 171 5.29 -7.71 -11.57
CA TRP A 171 6.65 -7.22 -11.68
C TRP A 171 6.64 -5.95 -12.55
N LEU A 172 6.78 -4.80 -11.90
CA LEU A 172 6.72 -3.47 -12.50
C LEU A 172 8.00 -2.69 -12.24
#